data_AF-A0A924VKU0-F1
#
_entry.id   AF-A0A924VKU0-F1
#
_cell.length_a   1.000
_cell.length_b   1.000
_cell.length_c   1.000
_cell.angle_alpha   90.00
_cell.angle_beta   90.00
_cell.angle_gamma   90.00
#
_symmetry.space_group_name_H-M   'P 1'
#
loop_
_entity.id
_entity.type
_entity.pdbx_description
1 polymer ?
#
loop_
_entity_poly.entity_id
_entity_poly.type
_entity_poly.pdbx_seq_one_letter_code
_entity_poly.pdbx_strand_id
1 'polypeptide(L)'
;MLEVLKNFLPLTADSRAELEVNIALIAESPALPQLVCIRNRAYEELGNACLRLTEKLACRPSDPELIERARHLHAVLDGLAIHLLMEPLANDSAWATVILEKELARIVGNC
;
A
#
# COMPACT_ATOMS: atom_id res chain seq x y z
N MET A 1 -12.02 5.54 5.51
CA MET A 1 -11.22 4.92 4.45
C MET A 1 -9.75 5.29 4.57
N LEU A 2 -9.43 6.59 4.65
CA LEU A 2 -8.07 7.07 4.87
C LEU A 2 -7.36 6.41 6.06
N GLU A 3 -8.02 6.33 7.23
CA GLU A 3 -7.45 5.66 8.40
C GLU A 3 -7.17 4.17 8.20
N VAL A 4 -7.92 3.48 7.33
CA VAL A 4 -7.62 2.07 6.99
C VAL A 4 -6.33 2.00 6.20
N LEU A 5 -6.16 2.90 5.22
CA LEU A 5 -5.00 2.93 4.35
C LEU A 5 -3.72 3.37 5.06
N LYS A 6 -3.84 4.23 6.08
CA LYS A 6 -2.72 4.61 6.95
C LYS A 6 -2.12 3.43 7.72
N ASN A 7 -2.86 2.34 7.95
CA ASN A 7 -2.29 1.13 8.56
C ASN A 7 -1.33 0.37 7.63
N PHE A 8 -1.34 0.65 6.32
CA PHE A 8 -0.34 0.11 5.39
C PHE A 8 0.90 1.01 5.26
N LEU A 9 0.92 2.15 5.96
CA LEU A 9 2.04 3.07 5.97
C LEU A 9 2.84 2.91 7.26
N PRO A 10 4.18 3.06 7.21
CA PRO A 10 5.05 2.87 8.37
C PRO A 10 5.09 4.13 9.26
N LEU A 11 3.93 4.54 9.77
CA LEU A 11 3.73 5.77 10.56
C LEU A 11 4.03 5.61 12.05
N THR A 12 4.23 4.38 12.50
CA THR A 12 4.55 4.00 13.87
C THR A 12 5.76 3.09 13.90
N ALA A 13 6.43 2.97 15.05
CA ALA A 13 7.58 2.07 15.21
C ALA A 13 7.23 0.62 14.83
N ASP A 14 6.05 0.14 15.21
CA ASP A 14 5.61 -1.23 14.91
C ASP A 14 5.41 -1.42 13.39
N SER A 15 4.65 -0.53 12.75
CA SER A 15 4.43 -0.59 11.29
C SER A 15 5.73 -0.39 10.48
N ARG A 16 6.75 0.28 11.04
CA ARG A 16 8.08 0.36 10.43
C ARG A 16 8.80 -0.98 10.49
N ALA A 17 8.81 -1.62 11.66
CA ALA A 17 9.41 -2.94 11.81
C ALA A 17 8.73 -3.98 10.90
N GLU A 18 7.40 -3.92 10.76
CA GLU A 18 6.65 -4.75 9.82
C GLU A 18 7.10 -4.55 8.36
N LEU A 19 7.28 -3.30 7.93
CA LEU A 19 7.76 -3.00 6.58
C LEU A 19 9.23 -3.42 6.38
N GLU A 20 10.09 -3.23 7.36
CA GLU A 20 11.48 -3.70 7.32
C GLU A 20 11.56 -5.22 7.14
N VAL A 21 10.71 -5.97 7.84
CA VAL A 21 10.56 -7.42 7.66
C VAL A 21 10.09 -7.75 6.25
N ASN A 22 9.08 -7.05 5.73
CA ASN A 22 8.60 -7.25 4.35
C ASN A 22 9.71 -7.01 3.31
N ILE A 23 10.51 -5.94 3.48
CA ILE A 23 11.65 -5.65 2.60
C ILE A 23 12.72 -6.75 2.70
N ALA A 24 13.03 -7.22 3.91
CA ALA A 24 13.96 -8.32 4.10
C ALA A 24 13.46 -9.60 3.39
N LEU A 25 12.18 -9.94 3.50
CA LEU A 25 11.60 -11.08 2.77
C LEU A 25 11.79 -10.95 1.25
N ILE A 26 11.61 -9.75 0.69
CA ILE A 26 11.83 -9.49 -0.73
C ILE A 26 13.31 -9.66 -1.09
N ALA A 27 14.20 -9.05 -0.32
CA ALA A 27 15.64 -9.04 -0.56
C ALA A 27 16.28 -10.43 -0.44
N GLU A 28 15.81 -11.24 0.51
CA GLU A 28 16.36 -12.57 0.81
C GLU A 28 15.74 -13.69 -0.03
N SER A 29 14.61 -13.44 -0.70
CA SER A 29 13.93 -14.42 -1.56
C SER A 29 14.83 -15.11 -2.62
N PRO A 30 15.82 -14.43 -3.25
CA PRO A 30 16.74 -15.10 -4.18
C PRO A 30 17.62 -16.16 -3.52
N ALA A 31 18.02 -15.95 -2.27
CA ALA A 31 18.86 -16.88 -1.51
C ALA A 31 18.03 -17.95 -0.77
N LEU A 32 16.78 -17.62 -0.42
CA LEU A 32 15.87 -18.47 0.34
C LEU A 32 14.54 -18.63 -0.41
N PRO A 33 14.45 -19.55 -1.39
CA PRO A 33 13.26 -19.72 -2.23
C PRO A 33 11.96 -19.97 -1.46
N GLN A 34 12.04 -20.52 -0.25
CA GLN A 34 10.89 -20.72 0.63
C GLN A 34 10.21 -19.41 1.05
N LEU A 35 10.89 -18.27 0.99
CA LEU A 35 10.32 -16.97 1.31
C LEU A 35 9.42 -16.43 0.18
N VAL A 36 9.58 -16.93 -1.05
CA VAL A 36 8.82 -16.46 -2.22
C VAL A 36 7.32 -16.63 -2.01
N CYS A 37 6.88 -17.75 -1.42
CA CYS A 37 5.45 -17.98 -1.20
C CYS A 37 4.87 -17.01 -0.16
N ILE A 38 5.63 -16.70 0.90
CA ILE A 38 5.23 -15.76 1.95
C ILE A 38 5.14 -14.35 1.37
N ARG A 39 6.19 -13.92 0.66
CA ARG A 39 6.25 -12.63 -0.03
C ARG A 39 5.10 -12.46 -1.03
N ASN A 40 4.88 -13.45 -1.88
CA ASN A 40 3.83 -13.38 -2.90
C ASN A 40 2.44 -13.31 -2.26
N ARG A 41 2.21 -14.07 -1.18
CA ARG A 41 0.95 -14.01 -0.45
C ARG A 41 0.70 -12.61 0.14
N ALA A 42 1.70 -12.01 0.78
CA ALA A 42 1.57 -10.64 1.31
C ALA A 42 1.25 -9.63 0.19
N TYR A 43 1.96 -9.72 -0.94
CA TYR A 43 1.73 -8.89 -2.12
C TYR A 43 0.31 -9.04 -2.70
N GLU A 44 -0.18 -10.28 -2.81
CA GLU A 44 -1.53 -10.59 -3.28
C GLU A 44 -2.61 -10.08 -2.32
N GLU A 45 -2.42 -10.26 -1.00
CA GLU A 45 -3.38 -9.81 0.02
C GLU A 45 -3.51 -8.28 0.03
N LEU A 46 -2.40 -7.54 -0.12
CA LEU A 46 -2.41 -6.07 -0.23
C LEU A 46 -3.05 -5.60 -1.55
N GLY A 47 -2.71 -6.22 -2.67
CA GLY A 47 -3.35 -5.92 -3.96
C GLY A 47 -4.87 -6.15 -3.93
N ASN A 48 -5.30 -7.26 -3.33
CA ASN A 48 -6.72 -7.57 -3.13
C ASN A 48 -7.40 -6.58 -2.19
N ALA A 49 -6.71 -6.10 -1.15
CA ALA A 49 -7.22 -5.03 -0.30
C ALA A 49 -7.43 -3.74 -1.10
N CYS A 50 -6.46 -3.32 -1.91
CA CYS A 50 -6.57 -2.15 -2.77
C CYS A 50 -7.75 -2.25 -3.75
N LEU A 51 -7.98 -3.42 -4.35
CA LEU A 51 -9.12 -3.65 -5.24
C LEU A 51 -10.45 -3.47 -4.50
N ARG A 52 -10.63 -4.14 -3.35
CA ARG A 52 -11.84 -4.02 -2.54
C ARG A 52 -12.11 -2.60 -2.07
N LEU A 53 -11.07 -1.84 -1.75
CA LEU A 53 -11.22 -0.44 -1.34
C LEU A 53 -11.66 0.43 -2.52
N THR A 54 -11.08 0.21 -3.70
CA THR A 54 -11.46 0.92 -4.92
C THR A 54 -12.92 0.62 -5.32
N GLU A 55 -13.36 -0.63 -5.25
CA GLU A 55 -14.77 -1.02 -5.46
C GLU A 55 -15.72 -0.31 -4.50
N LYS A 56 -15.36 -0.29 -3.20
CA LYS A 56 -16.16 0.40 -2.18
C LYS A 56 -16.25 1.90 -2.41
N LEU A 57 -15.14 2.53 -2.81
CA LEU A 57 -15.11 3.98 -3.07
C LEU A 57 -15.88 4.35 -4.33
N ALA A 58 -15.83 3.51 -5.35
CA ALA A 58 -16.50 3.74 -6.62
C ALA A 58 -17.96 3.26 -6.63
N CYS A 59 -18.44 2.64 -5.55
CA CYS A 59 -19.79 2.09 -5.42
C CYS A 59 -20.19 1.17 -6.58
N ARG A 60 -19.23 0.44 -7.17
CA ARG A 60 -19.41 -0.43 -8.33
C ARG A 60 -18.46 -1.63 -8.29
N PRO A 61 -18.83 -2.77 -8.88
CA PRO A 61 -17.94 -3.93 -8.96
C PRO A 61 -16.72 -3.63 -9.84
N SER A 62 -15.66 -4.41 -9.65
CA SER A 62 -14.45 -4.31 -10.47
C SER A 62 -14.72 -4.56 -11.96
N ASP A 63 -14.18 -3.68 -12.79
CA ASP A 63 -13.99 -3.86 -14.23
C ASP A 63 -12.50 -3.59 -14.57
N PRO A 64 -12.07 -3.73 -15.84
CA PRO A 64 -10.66 -3.53 -16.19
C PRO A 64 -10.10 -2.16 -15.78
N GLU A 65 -10.91 -1.11 -15.86
CA GLU A 65 -10.52 0.24 -15.44
C GLU A 65 -10.33 0.33 -13.93
N LEU A 66 -11.26 -0.22 -13.15
CA LEU A 66 -11.18 -0.21 -11.69
C LEU A 66 -10.01 -1.06 -11.18
N ILE A 67 -9.69 -2.16 -11.86
CA ILE A 67 -8.51 -2.98 -11.58
C ILE A 67 -7.23 -2.17 -11.81
N GLU A 68 -7.16 -1.39 -12.89
CA GLU A 68 -6.03 -0.50 -13.15
C GLU A 68 -5.89 0.57 -12.06
N ARG A 69 -7.00 1.21 -11.66
CA ARG A 69 -7.01 2.18 -10.56
C ARG A 69 -6.56 1.55 -9.23
N ALA A 70 -6.97 0.32 -8.94
CA ALA A 70 -6.54 -0.40 -7.76
C ALA A 70 -5.04 -0.72 -7.77
N ARG A 71 -4.48 -1.08 -8.92
CA ARG A 71 -3.03 -1.27 -9.10
C ARG A 71 -2.28 0.05 -8.92
N HIS A 72 -2.82 1.15 -9.42
CA HIS A 72 -2.25 2.48 -9.20
C HIS A 72 -2.22 2.84 -7.71
N LEU A 73 -3.33 2.62 -6.99
CA LEU A 73 -3.38 2.83 -5.53
C LEU A 73 -2.33 1.98 -4.79
N HIS A 74 -2.20 0.71 -5.15
CA HIS A 74 -1.18 -0.19 -4.57
C HIS A 74 0.23 0.36 -4.80
N ALA A 75 0.56 0.77 -6.03
CA ALA A 75 1.87 1.33 -6.37
C ALA A 75 2.16 2.64 -5.61
N VAL A 76 1.16 3.51 -5.41
CA VAL A 76 1.32 4.72 -4.60
C VAL A 76 1.57 4.37 -3.14
N LEU A 77 0.82 3.43 -2.56
CA LEU A 77 1.02 2.99 -1.18
C LEU A 77 2.43 2.43 -0.96
N ASP A 78 2.91 1.55 -1.84
CA ASP A 78 4.27 1.01 -1.77
C ASP A 78 5.32 2.12 -1.85
N GLY A 79 5.16 3.06 -2.79
CA GLY A 79 6.07 4.19 -2.93
C GLY A 79 6.11 5.07 -1.67
N LEU A 80 4.94 5.43 -1.13
CA LEU A 80 4.83 6.19 0.12
C LEU A 80 5.48 5.45 1.29
N ALA A 81 5.24 4.14 1.41
CA ALA A 81 5.78 3.32 2.47
C ALA A 81 7.31 3.32 2.44
N ILE A 82 7.92 3.14 1.26
CA ILE A 82 9.38 3.21 1.11
C ILE A 82 9.92 4.60 1.46
N HIS A 83 9.32 5.67 0.93
CA HIS A 83 9.78 7.03 1.23
C HIS A 83 9.71 7.36 2.72
N LEU A 84 8.61 7.01 3.39
CA LEU A 84 8.45 7.18 4.84
C LEU A 84 9.47 6.34 5.62
N LEU A 85 9.81 5.13 5.15
CA LEU A 85 10.82 4.30 5.80
C LEU A 85 12.22 4.93 5.70
N MET A 86 12.55 5.58 4.59
CA MET A 86 13.87 6.21 4.43
C MET A 86 14.05 7.47 5.28
N GLU A 87 12.94 8.05 5.78
CA GLU A 87 12.98 9.21 6.68
C GLU A 87 12.98 8.78 8.16
N PRO A 88 13.64 9.56 9.04
CA PRO A 88 13.49 9.41 10.49
C PRO A 88 12.01 9.47 10.91
N LEU A 89 11.59 8.56 11.79
CA LEU A 89 10.20 8.48 12.28
C LEU A 89 9.70 9.79 12.94
N ALA A 90 10.60 10.62 13.47
CA ALA A 90 10.25 11.91 14.07
C ALA A 90 9.91 13.00 13.05
N ASN A 91 10.17 12.78 11.76
CA ASN A 91 9.85 13.73 10.70
C ASN A 91 8.33 13.81 10.49
N ASP A 92 7.89 14.95 9.95
CA ASP A 92 6.50 15.13 9.56
C ASP A 92 6.11 14.20 8.40
N SER A 93 5.12 13.34 8.62
CA SER A 93 4.56 12.44 7.63
C SER A 93 3.23 12.93 7.02
N ALA A 94 2.79 14.16 7.33
CA ALA A 94 1.52 14.69 6.84
C ALA A 94 1.45 14.73 5.30
N TRP A 95 2.58 14.95 4.64
CA TRP A 95 2.67 14.96 3.18
C TRP A 95 2.19 13.65 2.54
N ALA A 96 2.50 12.50 3.16
CA ALA A 96 2.09 11.19 2.66
C ALA A 96 0.57 11.00 2.78
N THR A 97 -0.01 11.53 3.87
CA THR A 97 -1.46 11.55 4.07
C THR A 97 -2.14 12.42 3.00
N VAL A 98 -1.58 13.59 2.69
CA VAL A 98 -2.11 14.48 1.64
C VAL A 98 -2.06 13.82 0.25
N ILE A 99 -1.00 13.09 -0.07
CA ILE A 99 -0.92 12.34 -1.35
C ILE A 99 -2.01 11.27 -1.39
N LEU A 100 -2.17 10.52 -0.31
CA LEU A 100 -3.16 9.45 -0.22
C LEU A 100 -4.59 10.00 -0.33
N GLU A 101 -4.90 11.12 0.31
CA GLU A 101 -6.18 11.82 0.17
C GLU A 101 -6.48 12.21 -1.29
N LYS A 102 -5.47 12.73 -2.00
CA LYS A 102 -5.61 13.07 -3.42
C LYS A 102 -5.86 11.84 -4.28
N GLU A 103 -5.22 10.71 -3.98
CA GLU A 103 -5.52 9.45 -4.69
C GLU A 103 -6.95 8.97 -4.45
N LEU A 104 -7.43 9.03 -3.22
CA LEU A 104 -8.81 8.63 -2.91
C LEU A 104 -9.81 9.54 -3.61
N ALA A 105 -9.55 10.85 -3.65
CA ALA A 105 -10.38 11.81 -4.38
C ALA A 105 -10.41 11.53 -5.89
N ARG A 106 -9.28 11.11 -6.50
CA ARG A 106 -9.23 10.70 -7.92
C ARG A 106 -10.11 9.48 -8.20
N ILE A 107 -10.12 8.50 -7.29
CA ILE A 107 -10.94 7.29 -7.44
C ILE A 107 -12.42 7.66 -7.41
N VAL A 108 -12.82 8.53 -6.46
CA VAL A 108 -14.22 8.98 -6.31
C VAL A 108 -14.66 9.92 -7.44
N GLY A 109 -13.81 10.87 -7.85
CA GLY A 109 -14.15 11.89 -8.85
C GLY A 109 -14.28 11.37 -10.28
N ASN A 110 -13.81 10.15 -10.55
CA ASN A 110 -13.97 9.47 -11.84
C ASN A 110 -15.03 8.36 -11.78
N CYS A 111 -16.02 8.51 -10.89
CA CYS A 111 -17.23 7.68 -10.82
C CYS A 111 -18.42 8.46 -11.36
#